data_AF-G3Q814-F1
#
_entry.id   AF-G3Q814-F1
#
_cell.length_a   1.000
_cell.length_b   1.000
_cell.length_c   1.000
_cell.angle_alpha   90.00
_cell.angle_beta   90.00
_cell.angle_gamma   90.00
#
_symmetry.space_group_name_H-M   'P 1'
#
loop_
_entity.id
_entity.type
_entity.pdbx_description
1 polymer ?
#
loop_
_entity_poly.entity_id
_entity_poly.type
_entity_poly.pdbx_seq_one_letter_code
_entity_poly.pdbx_strand_id
1 'polypeptide(L)'
;MSSAGCPLPPASLRLLVPPVRLMAAFTWRVVQQHSVMQYDKLVDFISLATEVVPELLSPGRKAQLILGLRARLVLELCRGDGVANLQTIQSHLDKIHACSAELSSDEDHMATGDILKTSYINFAGLVQNLLNVPFEKEFFFQEVFPLNYGSNYDRRLQQLVSEFLSRLEQLLLSPDL
;
A
#
# COMPACT_ATOMS: atom_id res chain seq x y z
N MET A 1 -7.93 52.99 5.34
CA MET A 1 -9.14 52.14 5.45
C MET A 1 -8.71 50.73 5.11
N SER A 2 -8.59 49.83 6.10
CA SER A 2 -8.13 48.46 5.89
C SER A 2 -9.33 47.60 5.49
N SER A 3 -9.37 47.10 4.25
CA SER A 3 -10.36 46.10 3.85
C SER A 3 -9.92 44.75 4.40
N ALA A 4 -10.38 44.41 5.60
CA ALA A 4 -10.33 43.04 6.07
C ALA A 4 -11.22 42.20 5.13
N GLY A 5 -10.61 41.52 4.16
CA GLY A 5 -11.32 40.61 3.28
C GLY A 5 -12.03 39.56 4.12
N CYS A 6 -13.34 39.35 3.87
CA CYS A 6 -14.10 38.32 4.56
C CYS A 6 -13.40 36.95 4.39
N PRO A 7 -13.13 36.21 5.48
CA PRO A 7 -12.52 34.90 5.38
C PRO A 7 -13.45 33.97 4.58
N LEU A 8 -12.88 33.26 3.61
CA LEU A 8 -13.63 32.30 2.81
C LEU A 8 -14.18 31.18 3.71
N PRO A 9 -15.39 30.67 3.42
CA PRO A 9 -15.90 29.49 4.10
C PRO A 9 -14.96 28.29 3.95
N PRO A 10 -14.81 27.42 4.96
CA PRO A 10 -13.94 26.24 4.87
C PRO A 10 -14.22 25.32 3.66
N ALA A 11 -15.46 25.30 3.17
CA ALA A 11 -15.84 24.54 1.98
C ALA A 11 -15.11 24.99 0.70
N SER A 12 -14.70 26.27 0.61
CA SER A 12 -13.94 26.79 -0.53
C SER A 12 -12.57 26.11 -0.70
N LEU A 13 -12.00 25.52 0.35
CA LEU A 13 -10.74 24.77 0.27
C LEU A 13 -10.81 23.59 -0.71
N ARG A 14 -11.98 22.94 -0.85
CA ARG A 14 -12.18 21.83 -1.79
C ARG A 14 -12.16 22.27 -3.25
N LEU A 15 -12.45 23.56 -3.50
CA LEU A 15 -12.36 24.17 -4.83
C LEU A 15 -10.95 24.70 -5.11
N LEU A 16 -10.23 25.11 -4.05
CA LEU A 16 -8.87 25.64 -4.15
C LEU A 16 -7.80 24.54 -4.30
N VAL A 17 -8.05 23.35 -3.76
CA VAL A 17 -7.13 22.20 -3.89
C VAL A 17 -7.89 21.01 -4.48
N PRO A 18 -7.51 20.54 -5.69
CA PRO A 18 -8.10 19.35 -6.28
C PRO A 18 -8.07 18.16 -5.31
N PRO A 19 -9.17 17.39 -5.16
CA PRO A 19 -9.23 16.24 -4.25
C PRO A 19 -8.10 15.24 -4.44
N VAL A 20 -7.64 15.03 -5.69
CA VAL A 20 -6.51 14.15 -6.02
C VAL A 20 -5.21 14.62 -5.36
N ARG A 21 -4.95 15.94 -5.30
CA ARG A 21 -3.76 16.49 -4.62
C ARG A 21 -3.84 16.30 -3.10
N LEU A 22 -5.03 16.36 -2.51
CA LEU A 22 -5.23 16.04 -1.09
C LEU A 22 -4.94 14.56 -0.82
N MET A 23 -5.40 13.66 -1.69
CA MET A 23 -5.13 12.22 -1.58
C MET A 23 -3.65 11.89 -1.81
N ALA A 24 -2.98 12.60 -2.73
CA ALA A 24 -1.54 12.49 -2.93
C ALA A 24 -0.76 12.91 -1.66
N ALA A 25 -1.10 14.05 -1.08
CA ALA A 25 -0.49 14.53 0.16
C ALA A 25 -0.76 13.57 1.35
N PHE A 26 -1.98 13.06 1.46
CA PHE A 26 -2.35 12.04 2.45
C PHE A 26 -1.51 10.77 2.29
N THR A 27 -1.44 10.25 1.07
CA THR A 27 -0.67 9.05 0.71
C THR A 27 0.79 9.21 1.10
N TRP A 28 1.41 10.35 0.75
CA TRP A 28 2.79 10.63 1.13
C TRP A 28 2.98 10.70 2.64
N ARG A 29 2.10 11.41 3.35
CA ARG A 29 2.19 11.53 4.81
C ARG A 29 2.09 10.17 5.50
N VAL A 30 1.19 9.30 5.06
CA VAL A 30 1.00 7.97 5.66
C VAL A 30 2.27 7.12 5.58
N VAL A 31 2.94 7.09 4.42
CA VAL A 31 4.19 6.30 4.29
C VAL A 31 5.37 6.96 4.99
N GLN A 32 5.42 8.29 5.08
CA GLN A 32 6.46 9.01 5.84
C GLN A 32 6.33 8.79 7.35
N GLN A 33 5.10 8.75 7.86
CA GLN A 33 4.82 8.54 9.29
C GLN A 33 4.71 7.04 9.66
N HIS A 34 4.96 6.13 8.72
CA HIS A 34 4.79 4.68 8.91
C HIS A 34 3.42 4.34 9.53
N SER A 35 2.37 5.05 9.10
CA SER A 35 1.01 4.86 9.60
C SER A 35 0.37 3.64 8.96
N VAL A 36 0.91 2.45 9.27
CA VAL A 36 0.61 1.18 8.60
C VAL A 36 -0.88 0.86 8.62
N MET A 37 -1.58 1.17 9.71
CA MET A 37 -3.03 0.96 9.84
C MET A 37 -3.89 1.73 8.81
N GLN A 38 -3.29 2.67 8.06
CA GLN A 38 -3.95 3.43 7.00
C GLN A 38 -3.62 2.91 5.60
N TYR A 39 -2.78 1.87 5.47
CA TYR A 39 -2.31 1.39 4.18
C TYR A 39 -3.42 0.88 3.26
N ASP A 40 -4.55 0.41 3.79
CA ASP A 40 -5.71 0.09 2.94
C ASP A 40 -6.20 1.28 2.13
N LYS A 41 -6.27 2.48 2.74
CA LYS A 41 -6.69 3.69 2.05
C LYS A 41 -5.74 4.07 0.93
N LEU A 42 -4.44 3.80 1.12
CA LEU A 42 -3.42 4.02 0.09
C LEU A 42 -3.60 3.04 -1.05
N VAL A 43 -3.80 1.76 -0.72
CA VAL A 43 -4.06 0.71 -1.71
C VAL A 43 -5.31 1.06 -2.52
N ASP A 44 -6.40 1.49 -1.90
CA ASP A 44 -7.64 1.86 -2.60
C ASP A 44 -7.40 3.03 -3.56
N PHE A 45 -6.69 4.07 -3.10
CA PHE A 45 -6.36 5.22 -3.94
C PHE A 45 -5.44 4.85 -5.11
N ILE A 46 -4.37 4.10 -4.85
CA ILE A 46 -3.41 3.66 -5.88
C ILE A 46 -4.09 2.75 -6.90
N SER A 47 -4.91 1.79 -6.43
CA SER A 47 -5.66 0.89 -7.29
C SER A 47 -6.60 1.65 -8.22
N LEU A 48 -7.40 2.57 -7.67
CA LEU A 48 -8.32 3.39 -8.46
C LEU A 48 -7.58 4.28 -9.45
N ALA A 49 -6.53 4.98 -9.01
CA ALA A 49 -5.77 5.86 -9.89
C ALA A 49 -5.13 5.09 -11.05
N THR A 50 -4.58 3.91 -10.79
CA THR A 50 -3.96 3.06 -11.82
C THR A 50 -4.96 2.25 -12.63
N GLU A 51 -6.22 2.18 -12.22
CA GLU A 51 -7.32 1.66 -13.05
C GLU A 51 -7.77 2.72 -14.05
N VAL A 52 -7.91 3.97 -13.60
CA VAL A 52 -8.30 5.10 -14.45
C VAL A 52 -7.17 5.52 -15.40
N VAL A 53 -5.92 5.50 -14.92
CA VAL A 53 -4.72 5.87 -15.69
C VAL A 53 -3.66 4.77 -15.53
N PRO A 54 -3.71 3.70 -16.34
CA PRO A 54 -2.80 2.56 -16.25
C PRO A 54 -1.31 2.92 -16.40
N GLU A 55 -0.99 4.02 -17.09
CA GLU A 55 0.37 4.49 -17.35
C GLU A 55 1.10 5.01 -16.09
N LEU A 56 0.36 5.23 -15.00
CA LEU A 56 0.91 5.66 -13.72
C LEU A 56 1.91 4.64 -13.15
N LEU A 57 1.71 3.34 -13.34
CA LEU A 57 2.65 2.31 -12.90
C LEU A 57 2.57 1.11 -13.84
N SER A 58 3.72 0.50 -14.15
CA SER A 58 3.70 -0.81 -14.82
C SER A 58 3.01 -1.87 -13.92
N PRO A 59 2.40 -2.92 -14.51
CA PRO A 59 1.72 -3.97 -13.73
C PRO A 59 2.60 -4.55 -12.61
N GLY A 60 3.87 -4.81 -12.91
CA GLY A 60 4.83 -5.31 -11.91
C GLY A 60 5.13 -4.31 -10.78
N ARG A 61 5.23 -3.00 -11.08
CA ARG A 61 5.44 -1.97 -10.04
C ARG A 61 4.19 -1.76 -9.19
N LYS A 62 3.01 -1.74 -9.81
CA LYS A 62 1.71 -1.72 -9.12
C LYS A 62 1.59 -2.91 -8.18
N ALA A 63 1.85 -4.12 -8.67
CA ALA A 63 1.83 -5.34 -7.88
C ALA A 63 2.75 -5.27 -6.67
N GLN A 64 4.02 -4.92 -6.88
CA GLN A 64 5.00 -4.78 -5.79
C GLN A 64 4.55 -3.80 -4.72
N LEU A 65 3.97 -2.67 -5.12
CA LEU A 65 3.48 -1.66 -4.20
C LEU A 65 2.25 -2.15 -3.42
N ILE A 66 1.23 -2.67 -4.11
CA ILE A 66 -0.01 -3.14 -3.48
C ILE A 66 0.26 -4.33 -2.55
N LEU A 67 0.96 -5.37 -3.04
CA LEU A 67 1.31 -6.54 -2.25
C LEU A 67 2.19 -6.15 -1.06
N GLY A 68 3.13 -5.22 -1.25
CA GLY A 68 4.02 -4.79 -0.19
C GLY A 68 3.31 -4.03 0.93
N LEU A 69 2.40 -3.11 0.59
CA LEU A 69 1.56 -2.40 1.55
C LEU A 69 0.66 -3.39 2.32
N ARG A 70 0.01 -4.33 1.62
CA ARG A 70 -0.87 -5.33 2.27
C ARG A 70 -0.08 -6.26 3.19
N ALA A 71 1.07 -6.77 2.75
CA ALA A 71 1.90 -7.64 3.57
C ALA A 71 2.36 -6.92 4.86
N ARG A 72 2.81 -5.66 4.73
CA ARG A 72 3.22 -4.86 5.89
C ARG A 72 2.07 -4.62 6.88
N LEU A 73 0.86 -4.39 6.39
CA LEU A 73 -0.36 -4.24 7.20
C LEU A 73 -0.72 -5.53 7.93
N VAL A 74 -0.73 -6.66 7.22
CA VAL A 74 -0.98 -7.99 7.82
C VAL A 74 0.00 -8.26 8.96
N LEU A 75 1.29 -8.01 8.74
CA LEU A 75 2.29 -8.20 9.79
C LEU A 75 2.08 -7.28 10.99
N GLU A 76 1.60 -6.04 10.80
CA GLU A 76 1.29 -5.13 11.91
C GLU A 76 0.06 -5.61 12.71
N LEU A 77 -0.97 -6.09 12.02
CA LEU A 77 -2.14 -6.71 12.66
C LEU A 77 -1.74 -7.96 13.46
N CYS A 78 -0.86 -8.79 12.90
CA CYS A 78 -0.29 -9.95 13.61
C CYS A 78 0.53 -9.52 14.83
N ARG A 79 1.31 -8.43 14.75
CA ARG A 79 2.12 -7.92 15.86
C ARG A 79 1.24 -7.49 17.03
N GLY A 80 0.16 -6.77 16.75
CA GLY A 80 -0.86 -6.40 17.72
C GLY A 80 -1.68 -7.60 18.19
N ASP A 81 -2.98 -7.38 18.42
CA ASP A 81 -3.92 -8.44 18.75
C ASP A 81 -4.36 -9.18 17.46
N GLY A 82 -3.56 -10.16 17.05
CA GLY A 82 -3.84 -10.95 15.85
C GLY A 82 -5.16 -11.73 15.94
N VAL A 83 -5.58 -12.14 17.14
CA VAL A 83 -6.83 -12.89 17.34
C VAL A 83 -8.04 -11.99 17.13
N ALA A 84 -8.00 -10.77 17.70
CA ALA A 84 -9.05 -9.78 17.46
C ALA A 84 -9.15 -9.35 15.99
N ASN A 85 -8.04 -9.45 15.23
CA ASN A 85 -7.96 -9.01 13.84
C ASN A 85 -8.03 -10.14 12.81
N LEU A 86 -8.39 -11.37 13.22
CA LEU A 86 -8.33 -12.56 12.36
C LEU A 86 -9.10 -12.39 11.04
N GLN A 87 -10.31 -11.83 11.09
CA GLN A 87 -11.12 -11.59 9.88
C GLN A 87 -10.48 -10.58 8.93
N THR A 88 -9.94 -9.48 9.48
CA THR A 88 -9.24 -8.46 8.69
C THR A 88 -7.99 -9.03 8.03
N ILE A 89 -7.19 -9.81 8.78
CA ILE A 89 -6.01 -10.51 8.28
C ILE A 89 -6.38 -11.45 7.14
N GLN A 90 -7.42 -12.28 7.32
CA GLN A 90 -7.86 -13.20 6.27
C GLN A 90 -8.31 -12.46 5.01
N SER A 91 -9.09 -11.39 5.14
CA SER A 91 -9.49 -10.55 4.00
C SER A 91 -8.28 -9.99 3.23
N HIS A 92 -7.20 -9.62 3.91
CA HIS A 92 -5.97 -9.20 3.23
C HIS A 92 -5.23 -10.35 2.56
N LEU A 93 -5.17 -11.53 3.18
CA LEU A 93 -4.57 -12.72 2.56
C LEU A 93 -5.30 -13.09 1.28
N ASP A 94 -6.64 -13.07 1.28
CA ASP A 94 -7.46 -13.36 0.10
C ASP A 94 -7.18 -12.35 -1.02
N LYS A 95 -7.06 -11.06 -0.68
CA LYS A 95 -6.71 -9.99 -1.64
C LYS A 95 -5.29 -10.13 -2.20
N ILE A 96 -4.33 -10.56 -1.37
CA ILE A 96 -2.95 -10.85 -1.82
C ILE A 96 -2.98 -12.04 -2.79
N HIS A 97 -3.73 -13.09 -2.47
CA HIS A 97 -3.88 -14.27 -3.34
C HIS A 97 -4.50 -13.91 -4.69
N ALA A 98 -5.59 -13.16 -4.69
CA ALA A 98 -6.27 -12.71 -5.91
C ALA A 98 -5.34 -11.87 -6.80
N CYS A 99 -4.65 -10.88 -6.21
CA CYS A 99 -3.70 -10.03 -6.94
C CYS A 99 -2.54 -10.84 -7.54
N SER A 100 -1.99 -11.82 -6.79
CA SER A 100 -0.96 -12.73 -7.32
C SER A 100 -1.46 -13.60 -8.48
N ALA A 101 -2.73 -14.05 -8.43
CA ALA A 101 -3.34 -14.86 -9.49
C ALA A 101 -3.56 -14.06 -10.77
N GLU A 102 -4.06 -12.82 -10.66
CA GLU A 102 -4.25 -11.90 -11.80
C GLU A 102 -2.93 -11.62 -12.56
N LEU A 103 -1.81 -11.51 -11.84
CA LEU A 103 -0.49 -11.28 -12.44
C LEU A 103 0.12 -12.55 -13.06
N SER A 104 -0.44 -13.72 -12.75
CA SER A 104 0.04 -15.01 -13.23
C SER A 104 -0.68 -15.47 -14.50
N SER A 105 -1.80 -14.83 -14.87
CA SER A 105 -2.60 -15.20 -16.05
C SER A 105 -2.09 -14.64 -17.37
N ASP A 106 -1.08 -13.77 -17.37
CA ASP A 106 -0.43 -13.31 -18.60
C ASP A 106 0.50 -14.42 -19.16
N GLU A 107 0.14 -14.95 -20.34
CA GLU A 107 0.75 -16.14 -20.96
C GLU A 107 2.27 -16.01 -21.21
N ASP A 108 2.82 -14.79 -21.27
CA ASP A 108 4.24 -14.52 -21.49
C ASP A 108 5.13 -14.76 -20.25
N HIS A 109 4.55 -15.06 -19.07
CA HIS A 109 5.26 -15.03 -17.78
C HIS A 109 4.99 -16.22 -16.85
N MET A 110 4.89 -17.44 -17.39
CA MET A 110 4.68 -18.68 -16.61
C MET A 110 5.66 -18.86 -15.43
N ALA A 111 6.95 -18.53 -15.60
CA ALA A 111 7.94 -18.62 -14.52
C ALA A 111 7.69 -17.62 -13.38
N THR A 112 7.13 -16.44 -13.70
CA THR A 112 6.79 -15.41 -12.72
C THR A 112 5.57 -15.81 -11.89
N GLY A 113 4.60 -16.49 -12.49
CA GLY A 113 3.40 -16.95 -11.80
C GLY A 113 3.69 -17.97 -10.69
N ASP A 114 4.57 -18.95 -10.95
CA ASP A 114 4.98 -19.93 -9.95
C ASP A 114 5.73 -19.30 -8.77
N ILE A 115 6.54 -18.27 -9.02
CA ILE A 115 7.23 -17.51 -7.97
C ILE A 115 6.23 -16.76 -7.09
N LEU A 116 5.23 -16.10 -7.68
CA LEU A 116 4.20 -15.37 -6.92
C LEU A 116 3.35 -16.31 -6.08
N LYS A 117 2.94 -17.44 -6.64
CA LYS A 117 2.17 -18.47 -5.93
C LYS A 117 2.97 -19.04 -4.75
N THR A 118 4.25 -19.37 -4.96
CA THR A 118 5.13 -19.87 -3.90
C THR A 118 5.33 -18.82 -2.81
N SER A 119 5.54 -17.56 -3.20
CA SER A 119 5.69 -16.43 -2.27
C SER A 119 4.44 -16.23 -1.42
N TYR A 120 3.25 -16.34 -2.01
CA TYR A 120 1.99 -16.29 -1.28
C TYR A 120 1.87 -17.44 -0.28
N ILE A 121 2.13 -18.68 -0.68
CA ILE A 121 2.05 -19.85 0.22
C ILE A 121 2.99 -19.67 1.42
N ASN A 122 4.23 -19.24 1.17
CA ASN A 122 5.20 -18.99 2.23
C ASN A 122 4.75 -17.87 3.18
N PHE A 123 4.20 -16.78 2.64
CA PHE A 123 3.70 -15.67 3.43
C PHE A 123 2.46 -16.06 4.25
N ALA A 124 1.52 -16.80 3.67
CA ALA A 124 0.34 -17.29 4.38
C ALA A 124 0.73 -18.26 5.51
N GLY A 125 1.69 -19.18 5.25
CA GLY A 125 2.24 -20.06 6.27
C GLY A 125 2.91 -19.30 7.42
N LEU A 126 3.72 -18.28 7.10
CA LEU A 126 4.28 -17.38 8.11
C LEU A 126 3.18 -16.73 8.95
N VAL A 127 2.15 -16.15 8.32
CA VAL A 127 1.06 -15.49 9.06
C VAL A 127 0.33 -16.47 9.99
N GLN A 128 0.07 -17.70 9.53
CA GLN A 128 -0.53 -18.73 10.39
C GLN A 128 0.36 -19.06 11.59
N ASN A 129 1.68 -19.16 11.40
CA ASN A 129 2.61 -19.39 12.50
C ASN A 129 2.61 -18.24 13.51
N LEU A 130 2.63 -16.98 13.04
CA LEU A 130 2.58 -15.79 13.90
C LEU A 130 1.28 -15.72 14.73
N LEU A 131 0.17 -16.23 14.21
CA LEU A 131 -1.11 -16.22 14.90
C LEU A 131 -1.26 -17.34 15.93
N ASN A 132 -0.66 -18.50 15.67
CA ASN A 132 -0.89 -19.72 16.45
C ASN A 132 0.26 -20.06 17.42
N VAL A 133 1.47 -19.54 17.20
CA VAL A 133 2.67 -19.92 17.97
C VAL A 133 3.32 -18.68 18.61
N PRO A 134 3.05 -18.39 19.90
CA PRO A 134 3.52 -17.16 20.56
C PRO A 134 5.04 -16.96 20.52
N PHE A 135 5.81 -18.04 20.69
CA PHE A 135 7.27 -17.99 20.64
C PHE A 135 7.78 -17.62 19.24
N GLU A 136 7.23 -18.22 18.18
CA GLU A 136 7.60 -17.87 16.80
C GLU A 136 7.22 -16.43 16.46
N LYS A 137 6.07 -15.95 16.97
CA LYS A 137 5.67 -14.55 16.85
C LYS A 137 6.72 -13.62 17.46
N GLU A 138 7.12 -13.87 18.70
CA GLU A 138 8.12 -13.05 19.39
C GLU A 138 9.47 -13.08 18.67
N PHE A 139 9.98 -14.27 18.37
CA PHE A 139 11.23 -14.46 17.64
C PHE A 139 11.21 -13.75 16.28
N PHE A 140 10.12 -13.91 15.50
CA PHE A 140 10.00 -13.26 14.20
C PHE A 140 10.08 -11.74 14.33
N PHE A 141 9.35 -11.13 15.26
CA PHE A 141 9.35 -9.67 15.37
C PHE A 141 10.63 -9.07 15.94
N GLN A 142 11.40 -9.84 16.72
CA GLN A 142 12.71 -9.42 17.24
C GLN A 142 13.83 -9.62 16.21
N GLU A 143 13.92 -10.81 15.60
CA GLU A 143 15.10 -11.21 14.84
C GLU A 143 14.89 -11.13 13.32
N VAL A 144 13.70 -11.51 12.83
CA VAL A 144 13.46 -11.69 11.38
C VAL A 144 12.85 -10.45 10.75
N PHE A 145 11.92 -9.80 11.45
CA PHE A 145 11.15 -8.66 10.95
C PHE A 145 12.05 -7.46 10.66
N PRO A 146 12.97 -7.01 11.55
CA PRO A 146 13.78 -5.82 11.28
C PRO A 146 14.64 -5.96 10.03
N LEU A 147 15.10 -7.19 9.74
CA LEU A 147 15.94 -7.49 8.58
C LEU A 147 15.14 -7.50 7.27
N ASN A 148 13.96 -8.09 7.27
CA ASN A 148 13.19 -8.35 6.05
C ASN A 148 12.09 -7.30 5.78
N TYR A 149 11.46 -6.80 6.85
CA TYR A 149 10.27 -5.93 6.82
C TYR A 149 10.48 -4.62 7.61
N GLY A 150 11.70 -4.33 8.05
CA GLY A 150 12.06 -3.10 8.77
C GLY A 150 12.32 -1.90 7.85
N SER A 151 13.24 -1.03 8.23
CA SER A 151 13.46 0.28 7.57
C SER A 151 13.78 0.19 6.07
N ASN A 152 14.52 -0.84 5.64
CA ASN A 152 14.81 -1.06 4.22
C ASN A 152 13.58 -1.46 3.41
N TYR A 153 12.63 -2.15 4.03
CA TYR A 153 11.35 -2.47 3.41
C TYR A 153 10.49 -1.21 3.29
N ASP A 154 10.36 -0.45 4.38
CA ASP A 154 9.59 0.79 4.40
C ASP A 154 10.13 1.82 3.41
N ARG A 155 11.46 1.93 3.27
CA ARG A 155 12.09 2.79 2.25
C ARG A 155 11.73 2.38 0.83
N ARG A 156 11.69 1.08 0.54
CA ARG A 156 11.26 0.57 -0.78
C ARG A 156 9.80 0.92 -1.06
N LEU A 157 8.92 0.81 -0.06
CA LEU A 157 7.53 1.26 -0.19
C LEU A 157 7.44 2.76 -0.45
N GLN A 158 8.18 3.58 0.31
CA GLN A 158 8.23 5.02 0.10
C GLN A 158 8.73 5.39 -1.30
N GLN A 159 9.72 4.67 -1.84
CA GLN A 159 10.21 4.88 -3.21
C GLN A 159 9.14 4.58 -4.26
N LEU A 160 8.44 3.45 -4.12
CA LEU A 160 7.35 3.08 -5.04
C LEU A 160 6.18 4.07 -4.98
N VAL A 161 5.80 4.52 -3.76
CA VAL A 161 4.80 5.57 -3.60
C VAL A 161 5.26 6.89 -4.19
N SER A 162 6.53 7.26 -3.99
CA SER A 162 7.10 8.48 -4.58
C SER A 162 7.07 8.45 -6.10
N GLU A 163 7.42 7.31 -6.72
CA GLU A 163 7.33 7.12 -8.18
C GLU A 163 5.89 7.33 -8.67
N PHE A 164 4.92 6.67 -8.03
CA PHE A 164 3.50 6.81 -8.33
C PHE A 164 3.03 8.27 -8.23
N LEU A 165 3.34 8.94 -7.11
CA LEU A 165 2.92 10.32 -6.87
C LEU A 165 3.60 11.30 -7.83
N SER A 166 4.86 11.06 -8.20
CA SER A 166 5.58 11.90 -9.14
C SER A 166 4.96 11.84 -10.54
N ARG A 167 4.59 10.64 -11.01
CA ARG A 167 3.89 10.46 -12.29
C ARG A 167 2.48 11.05 -12.25
N LEU A 168 1.78 10.88 -11.13
CA LEU A 168 0.46 11.48 -10.94
C LEU A 168 0.54 13.01 -11.00
N GLU A 169 1.51 13.63 -10.32
CA GLU A 169 1.68 15.08 -10.33
C GLU A 169 2.07 15.60 -11.72
N GLN A 170 2.91 14.86 -12.46
CA GLN A 170 3.21 15.22 -13.85
C GLN A 170 1.95 15.34 -14.70
N LEU A 171 1.01 14.41 -14.57
CA LEU A 171 -0.27 14.47 -15.28
C LEU A 171 -1.19 15.59 -14.80
N LEU A 172 -1.12 15.96 -13.51
CA LEU A 172 -1.90 17.07 -12.95
C LEU A 172 -1.30 18.45 -13.28
N LEU A 173 -0.01 18.50 -13.61
CA LEU A 173 0.71 19.71 -14.01
C LEU A 173 0.78 19.87 -15.52
N SER A 174 0.64 18.79 -16.29
CA SER A 174 0.45 18.86 -17.75
C SER A 174 -0.79 19.70 -18.03
N PRO A 175 -0.64 20.90 -18.61
CA PRO A 175 -1.76 21.72 -18.99
C PRO A 175 -2.34 21.14 -20.29
N ASP A 176 -3.22 20.14 -20.21
CA ASP A 176 -3.87 19.60 -21.41
C ASP A 176 -5.33 20.05 -21.49
N LEU A 177 -5.47 21.31 -21.95
CA LEU A 177 -6.45 21.83 -22.93
C LEU A 177 -6.24 23.34 -23.17
#